data_AF-A0A3Q4N371-F1
#
_entry.id   AF-A0A3Q4N371-F1
#
_cell.length_a   1.000
_cell.length_b   1.000
_cell.length_c   1.000
_cell.angle_alpha   90.00
_cell.angle_beta   90.00
_cell.angle_gamma   90.00
#
_symmetry.space_group_name_H-M   'P 1'
#
loop_
_entity.id
_entity.type
_entity.pdbx_description
1 polymer ?
#
loop_
_entity_poly.entity_id
_entity_poly.type
_entity_poly.pdbx_seq_one_letter_code
_entity_poly.pdbx_strand_id
1 'polypeptide(L)'
;MAKDMTLLWGSGSPPCWRIMIALEEKNLQGYNQKLLSFEKGEHKSKEVMDINPRGQLPAFKCGDKIINESCGACFFLESKYKSQGTKLIPDCDAEQALMFQRVFEVNTFGDKMANVIYYNWKVPEGERHESAIKRNKEALTAEVKLWEGYLQKTSSGFLAGKNFSLADVIVFPAIAYLYRHGLSEERYPKLTEYYKNLMNRPSIKATWPPTWKETPGQDILKDI
;
A
#
# COMPACT_ATOMS: atom_id res chain seq x y z
N MET A 1 8.14 -23.99 -2.83
CA MET A 1 6.82 -23.43 -2.45
C MET A 1 6.90 -21.96 -2.03
N ALA A 2 7.58 -21.56 -0.95
CA ALA A 2 7.90 -20.14 -0.67
C ALA A 2 9.36 -19.79 -1.03
N LYS A 3 10.29 -20.74 -0.83
CA LYS A 3 11.72 -20.62 -1.21
C LYS A 3 11.98 -20.37 -2.70
N ASP A 4 10.98 -20.58 -3.56
CA ASP A 4 11.08 -20.29 -5.01
C ASP A 4 10.69 -18.85 -5.34
N MET A 5 10.29 -18.06 -4.34
CA MET A 5 9.96 -16.65 -4.49
C MET A 5 11.16 -15.78 -4.15
N THR A 6 11.27 -14.68 -4.87
CA THR A 6 12.23 -13.60 -4.60
C THR A 6 11.49 -12.28 -4.56
N LEU A 7 11.68 -11.50 -3.48
CA LEU A 7 11.16 -10.15 -3.34
C LEU A 7 12.31 -9.18 -3.06
N LEU A 8 12.61 -8.31 -4.03
CA LEU A 8 13.42 -7.11 -3.80
C LEU A 8 12.46 -5.98 -3.42
N TRP A 9 12.68 -5.37 -2.26
CA TRP A 9 11.74 -4.41 -1.69
C TRP A 9 12.44 -3.26 -0.97
N GLY A 10 11.71 -2.17 -0.75
CA GLY A 10 12.21 -0.99 -0.04
C GLY A 10 11.30 -0.64 1.13
N SER A 11 11.90 -0.25 2.25
CA SER A 11 11.15 0.10 3.46
C SER A 11 10.25 1.31 3.23
N GLY A 12 9.02 1.25 3.76
CA GLY A 12 8.04 2.32 3.63
C GLY A 12 7.39 2.45 2.23
N SER A 13 7.69 1.55 1.29
CA SER A 13 7.05 1.51 -0.03
C SER A 13 5.67 0.83 0.05
N PRO A 14 4.55 1.55 -0.18
CA PRO A 14 3.23 0.92 -0.16
C PRO A 14 3.09 -0.24 -1.14
N PRO A 15 3.55 -0.15 -2.41
CA PRO A 15 3.53 -1.28 -3.34
C PRO A 15 4.28 -2.53 -2.85
N CYS A 16 5.44 -2.37 -2.20
CA CYS A 16 6.15 -3.51 -1.61
C CYS A 16 5.35 -4.13 -0.47
N TRP A 17 4.79 -3.28 0.41
CA TRP A 17 4.07 -3.71 1.58
C TRP A 17 2.82 -4.53 1.23
N ARG A 18 2.11 -4.20 0.14
CA ARG A 18 0.98 -5.00 -0.37
C ARG A 18 1.36 -6.47 -0.61
N ILE A 19 2.49 -6.71 -1.27
CA ILE A 19 2.98 -8.07 -1.54
C ILE A 19 3.36 -8.77 -0.23
N MET A 20 4.04 -8.05 0.68
CA MET A 20 4.44 -8.62 1.97
C MET A 20 3.23 -9.02 2.82
N ILE A 21 2.19 -8.17 2.90
CA ILE A 21 0.94 -8.49 3.60
C ILE A 21 0.28 -9.72 2.95
N ALA A 22 0.18 -9.75 1.62
CA ALA A 22 -0.39 -10.91 0.93
C ALA A 22 0.39 -12.20 1.23
N LEU A 23 1.72 -12.17 1.21
CA LEU A 23 2.54 -13.33 1.55
C LEU A 23 2.29 -13.82 2.98
N GLU A 24 2.21 -12.91 3.96
CA GLU A 24 1.88 -13.28 5.35
C GLU A 24 0.46 -13.85 5.47
N GLU A 25 -0.54 -13.22 4.84
CA GLU A 25 -1.93 -13.71 4.85
C GLU A 25 -2.09 -15.10 4.23
N LYS A 26 -1.26 -15.43 3.24
CA LYS A 26 -1.23 -16.76 2.61
C LYS A 26 -0.31 -17.74 3.35
N ASN A 27 0.24 -17.38 4.51
CA ASN A 27 1.22 -18.18 5.26
C ASN A 27 2.43 -18.60 4.39
N LEU A 28 2.90 -17.70 3.53
CA LEU A 28 4.01 -17.92 2.59
C LEU A 28 5.28 -17.25 3.10
N GLN A 29 5.80 -17.73 4.22
CA GLN A 29 7.03 -17.24 4.84
C GLN A 29 8.27 -18.01 4.33
N GLY A 30 9.46 -17.45 4.53
CA GLY A 30 10.73 -18.10 4.14
C GLY A 30 11.05 -18.01 2.63
N TYR A 31 10.49 -17.02 1.94
CA TYR A 31 10.91 -16.63 0.60
C TYR A 31 12.25 -15.86 0.65
N ASN A 32 12.97 -15.84 -0.48
CA ASN A 32 14.17 -15.04 -0.58
C ASN A 32 13.77 -13.57 -0.66
N GLN A 33 14.39 -12.71 0.15
CA GLN A 33 14.10 -11.29 0.11
C GLN A 33 15.34 -10.45 0.36
N LYS A 34 15.34 -9.25 -0.20
CA LYS A 34 16.39 -8.26 0.00
C LYS A 34 15.77 -6.88 0.18
N LEU A 35 16.03 -6.30 1.34
CA LEU A 35 15.73 -4.90 1.62
C LEU A 35 16.77 -4.02 0.94
N LEU A 36 16.31 -3.09 0.12
CA LEU A 36 17.12 -2.13 -0.63
C LEU A 36 16.85 -0.70 -0.16
N SER A 37 17.88 0.15 -0.26
CA SER A 37 17.84 1.56 0.09
C SER A 37 17.37 2.42 -1.09
N PHE A 38 16.32 3.22 -0.86
CA PHE A 38 15.92 4.26 -1.81
C PHE A 38 16.93 5.41 -1.86
N GLU A 39 17.49 5.81 -0.71
CA GLU A 39 18.47 6.90 -0.59
C GLU A 39 19.74 6.63 -1.39
N LYS A 40 20.25 5.39 -1.33
CA LYS A 40 21.43 4.96 -2.10
C LYS A 40 21.12 4.63 -3.56
N GLY A 41 19.87 4.76 -4.00
CA GLY A 41 19.47 4.46 -5.38
C GLY A 41 19.51 2.97 -5.74
N GLU A 42 19.54 2.05 -4.77
CA GLU A 42 19.72 0.60 -5.04
C GLU A 42 18.57 -0.02 -5.84
N HIS A 43 17.39 0.60 -5.83
CA HIS A 43 16.26 0.27 -6.70
C HIS A 43 16.57 0.45 -8.20
N LYS A 44 17.65 1.14 -8.56
CA LYS A 44 18.17 1.30 -9.92
C LYS A 44 19.35 0.38 -10.23
N SER A 45 19.68 -0.56 -9.34
CA SER A 45 20.75 -1.53 -9.57
C SER A 45 20.43 -2.50 -10.71
N LYS A 46 21.47 -3.10 -11.30
CA LYS A 46 21.31 -4.16 -12.30
C LYS A 46 20.49 -5.34 -11.77
N GLU A 47 20.71 -5.73 -10.51
CA GLU A 47 19.96 -6.81 -9.85
C GLU A 47 18.45 -6.56 -9.86
N VAL A 48 18.02 -5.32 -9.62
CA VAL A 48 16.60 -4.95 -9.74
C VAL A 48 16.16 -4.91 -11.18
N MET A 49 16.94 -4.32 -12.09
CA MET A 49 16.56 -4.19 -13.50
C MET A 49 16.48 -5.54 -14.25
N ASP A 50 17.22 -6.56 -13.80
CA ASP A 50 17.12 -7.93 -14.30
C ASP A 50 15.76 -8.58 -13.99
N ILE A 51 15.05 -8.10 -12.96
CA ILE A 51 13.69 -8.55 -12.61
C ILE A 51 12.64 -7.54 -13.07
N ASN A 52 12.85 -6.26 -12.82
CA ASN A 52 11.97 -5.16 -13.16
C ASN A 52 12.72 -4.10 -13.97
N PRO A 53 12.62 -4.10 -15.31
CA PRO A 53 13.37 -3.18 -16.17
C PRO A 53 13.02 -1.71 -15.96
N ARG A 54 11.95 -1.38 -15.21
CA ARG A 54 11.64 0.00 -14.80
C ARG A 54 12.57 0.51 -13.69
N GLY A 55 13.37 -0.35 -13.08
CA GLY A 55 14.19 -0.01 -11.90
C GLY A 55 13.30 0.47 -10.76
N GLN A 56 12.27 -0.30 -10.44
CA GLN A 56 11.27 0.01 -9.43
C GLN A 56 11.11 -1.16 -8.46
N LEU A 57 10.66 -0.84 -7.25
CA LEU A 57 10.30 -1.82 -6.24
C LEU A 57 8.78 -1.80 -6.03
N PRO A 58 8.13 -2.96 -5.82
CA PRO A 58 8.74 -4.27 -5.69
C PRO A 58 9.28 -4.83 -7.02
N ALA A 59 10.36 -5.60 -6.94
CA ALA A 59 10.79 -6.51 -7.99
C ALA A 59 10.53 -7.93 -7.48
N PHE A 60 9.51 -8.59 -8.02
CA PHE A 60 8.99 -9.84 -7.47
C PHE A 60 8.96 -10.95 -8.51
N LYS A 61 9.41 -12.14 -8.08
CA LYS A 61 9.47 -13.35 -8.88
C LYS A 61 8.93 -14.53 -8.09
N CYS A 62 8.20 -15.43 -8.75
CA CYS A 62 7.73 -16.70 -8.20
C CYS A 62 8.05 -17.84 -9.17
N GLY A 63 9.10 -18.61 -8.88
CA GLY A 63 9.66 -19.57 -9.83
C GLY A 63 10.26 -18.81 -11.02
N ASP A 64 9.79 -19.09 -12.23
CA ASP A 64 10.16 -18.41 -13.48
C ASP A 64 9.33 -17.14 -13.78
N LYS A 65 8.24 -16.90 -13.05
CA LYS A 65 7.28 -15.82 -13.33
C LYS A 65 7.72 -14.52 -12.68
N ILE A 66 7.87 -13.47 -13.48
CA ILE A 66 8.13 -12.10 -13.03
C ILE A 66 6.80 -11.34 -12.92
N ILE A 67 6.50 -10.79 -11.75
CA ILE A 67 5.23 -10.11 -11.46
C ILE A 67 5.50 -8.87 -10.61
N ASN A 68 5.94 -7.79 -11.27
CA ASN A 68 6.41 -6.59 -10.58
C ASN A 68 5.28 -5.66 -10.11
N GLU A 69 4.12 -5.70 -10.79
CA GLU A 69 2.97 -4.89 -10.40
C GLU A 69 2.35 -5.41 -9.11
N SER A 70 2.37 -4.61 -8.04
CA SER A 70 2.01 -5.07 -6.69
C SER A 70 0.60 -5.64 -6.61
N CYS A 71 -0.38 -4.99 -7.27
CA CYS A 71 -1.76 -5.49 -7.26
C CYS A 71 -1.87 -6.83 -8.00
N GLY A 72 -1.20 -6.94 -9.16
CA GLY A 72 -1.15 -8.18 -9.93
C GLY A 72 -0.48 -9.33 -9.16
N ALA A 73 0.59 -9.03 -8.41
CA ALA A 73 1.23 -10.01 -7.53
C ALA A 73 0.30 -10.49 -6.42
N CYS A 74 -0.44 -9.59 -5.76
CA CYS A 74 -1.43 -9.97 -4.75
C CYS A 74 -2.54 -10.88 -5.33
N PHE A 75 -3.09 -10.54 -6.51
CA PHE A 75 -4.08 -11.39 -7.19
C PHE A 75 -3.50 -12.75 -7.59
N PHE A 76 -2.27 -12.78 -8.10
CA PHE A 76 -1.59 -14.03 -8.45
C PHE A 76 -1.39 -14.93 -7.23
N LEU A 77 -0.94 -14.36 -6.11
CA LEU A 77 -0.75 -15.09 -4.86
C LEU A 77 -2.07 -15.68 -4.36
N GLU A 78 -3.15 -14.90 -4.38
CA GLU A 78 -4.48 -15.40 -4.01
C GLU A 78 -4.96 -16.50 -4.96
N SER A 79 -4.80 -16.32 -6.28
CA SER A 79 -5.23 -17.32 -7.26
C SER A 79 -4.43 -18.62 -7.16
N LYS A 80 -3.11 -18.54 -7.00
CA LYS A 80 -2.22 -19.71 -6.97
C LYS A 80 -2.30 -20.47 -5.66
N TYR A 81 -2.51 -19.76 -4.55
CA TYR A 81 -2.55 -20.33 -3.20
C TYR A 81 -3.96 -20.20 -2.58
N LYS A 82 -5.00 -20.32 -3.40
CA LYS A 82 -6.41 -20.11 -2.98
C LYS A 82 -6.81 -20.91 -1.73
N SER A 83 -6.30 -22.14 -1.60
CA SER A 83 -6.61 -23.04 -0.48
C SER A 83 -5.68 -22.91 0.73
N GLN A 84 -4.76 -21.95 0.75
CA GLN A 84 -3.78 -21.76 1.83
C GLN A 84 -3.97 -20.40 2.51
N GLY A 85 -3.90 -20.37 3.84
CA GLY A 85 -4.01 -19.13 4.62
C GLY A 85 -5.38 -18.46 4.50
N THR A 86 -5.42 -17.14 4.71
CA THR A 86 -6.62 -16.33 4.58
C THR A 86 -7.10 -16.30 3.14
N LYS A 87 -8.42 -16.40 2.97
CA LYS A 87 -9.09 -16.15 1.69
C LYS A 87 -9.27 -14.65 1.49
N LEU A 88 -8.69 -14.10 0.43
CA LEU A 88 -8.62 -12.65 0.21
C LEU A 88 -9.59 -12.16 -0.87
N ILE A 89 -10.18 -13.06 -1.66
CA ILE A 89 -11.29 -12.74 -2.56
C ILE A 89 -12.60 -13.26 -1.95
N PRO A 90 -13.60 -12.38 -1.68
CA PRO A 90 -14.91 -12.79 -1.17
C PRO A 90 -15.62 -13.80 -2.10
N ASP A 91 -16.58 -14.58 -1.60
CA ASP A 91 -17.43 -15.43 -2.46
C ASP A 91 -18.64 -14.69 -3.02
N CYS A 92 -19.15 -13.72 -2.28
CA CYS A 92 -20.32 -12.95 -2.66
C CYS A 92 -19.98 -12.03 -3.83
N ASP A 93 -20.76 -12.11 -4.90
CA ASP A 93 -20.59 -11.30 -6.12
C ASP A 93 -20.53 -9.79 -5.80
N ALA A 94 -21.45 -9.30 -4.97
CA ALA A 94 -21.47 -7.89 -4.57
C ALA A 94 -20.22 -7.47 -3.78
N GLU A 95 -19.69 -8.35 -2.92
CA GLU A 95 -18.46 -8.06 -2.16
C GLU A 95 -17.23 -8.13 -3.07
N GLN A 96 -17.20 -9.04 -4.05
CA GLN A 96 -16.14 -9.09 -5.07
C GLN A 96 -16.13 -7.83 -5.93
N ALA A 97 -17.30 -7.39 -6.40
CA ALA A 97 -17.43 -6.16 -7.19
C ALA A 97 -16.90 -4.95 -6.42
N LEU A 98 -17.27 -4.83 -5.13
CA LEU A 98 -16.75 -3.78 -4.26
C LEU A 98 -15.24 -3.92 -4.04
N MET A 99 -14.72 -5.13 -3.84
CA MET A 99 -13.29 -5.37 -3.68
C MET A 99 -12.52 -4.90 -4.92
N PHE A 100 -12.96 -5.25 -6.14
CA PHE A 100 -12.32 -4.78 -7.37
C PHE A 100 -12.34 -3.26 -7.44
N GLN A 101 -13.48 -2.63 -7.16
CA GLN A 101 -13.59 -1.17 -7.15
C GLN A 101 -12.55 -0.52 -6.22
N ARG A 102 -12.48 -0.97 -4.97
CA ARG A 102 -11.52 -0.43 -3.97
C ARG A 102 -10.07 -0.67 -4.37
N VAL A 103 -9.75 -1.85 -4.91
CA VAL A 103 -8.39 -2.21 -5.33
C VAL A 103 -7.86 -1.30 -6.43
N PHE A 104 -8.71 -0.92 -7.40
CA PHE A 104 -8.29 -0.05 -8.49
C PHE A 104 -8.41 1.46 -8.16
N GLU A 105 -9.34 1.85 -7.29
CA GLU A 105 -9.42 3.23 -6.76
C GLU A 105 -8.13 3.66 -6.03
N VAL A 106 -7.38 2.70 -5.47
CA VAL A 106 -6.10 2.99 -4.80
C VAL A 106 -5.09 3.70 -5.70
N ASN A 107 -5.18 3.55 -7.03
CA ASN A 107 -4.27 4.19 -7.97
C ASN A 107 -4.50 5.70 -7.99
N THR A 108 -5.77 6.12 -8.15
CA THR A 108 -6.15 7.54 -8.07
C THR A 108 -5.84 8.13 -6.70
N PHE A 109 -6.09 7.37 -5.63
CA PHE A 109 -5.73 7.79 -4.28
C PHE A 109 -4.21 7.99 -4.14
N GLY A 110 -3.42 7.04 -4.62
CA GLY A 110 -1.96 7.09 -4.63
C GLY A 110 -1.40 8.29 -5.40
N ASP A 111 -1.97 8.61 -6.56
CA ASP A 111 -1.55 9.75 -7.37
C ASP A 111 -1.81 11.09 -6.66
N LYS A 112 -3.00 11.26 -6.08
CA LYS A 112 -3.34 12.46 -5.30
C LYS A 112 -2.43 12.61 -4.08
N MET A 113 -2.17 11.52 -3.38
CA MET A 113 -1.24 11.48 -2.26
C MET A 113 0.19 11.87 -2.71
N ALA A 114 0.67 11.31 -3.82
CA ALA A 114 1.99 11.59 -4.35
C ALA A 114 2.16 13.04 -4.81
N ASN A 115 1.09 13.67 -5.33
CA ASN A 115 1.08 15.08 -5.76
C ASN A 115 1.18 16.07 -4.60
N VAL A 116 0.94 15.64 -3.37
CA VAL A 116 1.17 16.44 -2.16
C VAL A 116 2.52 16.09 -1.55
N ILE A 117 2.74 14.81 -1.20
CA ILE A 117 3.91 14.38 -0.42
C ILE A 117 5.21 14.58 -1.18
N TYR A 118 5.23 14.28 -2.48
CA TYR A 118 6.45 14.35 -3.29
C TYR A 118 6.55 15.63 -4.11
N TYR A 119 5.68 16.61 -3.91
CA TYR A 119 5.66 17.82 -4.74
C TYR A 119 7.01 18.54 -4.74
N ASN A 120 7.56 18.84 -3.56
CA ASN A 120 8.84 19.54 -3.44
C ASN A 120 10.02 18.72 -3.96
N TRP A 121 9.90 17.39 -4.00
CA TRP A 121 10.91 16.51 -4.57
C TRP A 121 10.82 16.44 -6.10
N LYS A 122 9.61 16.47 -6.67
CA LYS A 122 9.37 16.41 -8.12
C LYS A 122 9.53 17.75 -8.82
N VAL A 123 9.23 18.86 -8.12
CA VAL A 123 9.18 20.20 -8.70
C VAL A 123 10.31 21.06 -8.14
N PRO A 124 11.25 21.53 -8.99
CA PRO A 124 12.33 22.43 -8.59
C PRO A 124 11.79 23.69 -7.92
N GLU A 125 12.54 24.26 -6.98
CA GLU A 125 12.08 25.38 -6.16
C GLU A 125 11.55 26.57 -6.97
N GLY A 126 12.22 26.93 -8.08
CA GLY A 126 11.80 28.04 -8.95
C GLY A 126 10.54 27.77 -9.79
N GLU A 127 10.05 26.53 -9.85
CA GLU A 127 8.85 26.12 -10.60
C GLU A 127 7.64 25.86 -9.69
N ARG A 128 7.79 26.04 -8.37
CA ARG A 128 6.72 25.75 -7.42
C ARG A 128 5.69 26.87 -7.40
N HIS A 129 4.42 26.52 -7.63
CA HIS A 129 3.31 27.45 -7.53
C HIS A 129 2.41 27.17 -6.32
N GLU A 130 2.09 28.19 -5.52
CA GLU A 130 1.17 28.08 -4.39
C GLU A 130 -0.21 27.56 -4.80
N SER A 131 -0.70 27.99 -5.97
CA SER A 131 -1.97 27.53 -6.54
C SER A 131 -1.99 26.03 -6.82
N ALA A 132 -0.86 25.46 -7.24
CA ALA A 132 -0.73 24.01 -7.43
C ALA A 132 -0.72 23.27 -6.08
N ILE A 133 0.01 23.78 -5.08
CA ILE A 133 0.03 23.21 -3.72
C ILE A 133 -1.37 23.20 -3.13
N LYS A 134 -2.08 24.33 -3.18
CA LYS A 134 -3.45 24.46 -2.67
C LYS A 134 -4.39 23.46 -3.34
N ARG A 135 -4.41 23.41 -4.67
CA ARG A 135 -5.25 22.50 -5.45
C ARG A 135 -4.94 21.03 -5.14
N ASN A 136 -3.65 20.66 -5.01
CA ASN A 136 -3.27 19.28 -4.69
C ASN A 136 -3.72 18.90 -3.28
N LYS A 137 -3.57 19.79 -2.29
CA LYS A 137 -4.08 19.57 -0.94
C LYS A 137 -5.59 19.43 -0.93
N GLU A 138 -6.34 20.32 -1.58
CA GLU A 138 -7.80 20.23 -1.68
C GLU A 138 -8.27 18.93 -2.35
N ALA A 139 -7.60 18.51 -3.43
CA ALA A 139 -7.90 17.25 -4.11
C ALA A 139 -7.63 16.03 -3.22
N LEU A 140 -6.55 16.04 -2.44
CA LEU A 140 -6.26 14.97 -1.48
C LEU A 140 -7.24 15.00 -0.29
N THR A 141 -7.60 16.17 0.25
CA THR A 141 -8.64 16.28 1.29
C THR A 141 -9.97 15.69 0.83
N ALA A 142 -10.40 16.00 -0.39
CA ALA A 142 -11.62 15.43 -0.96
C ALA A 142 -11.53 13.90 -1.10
N GLU A 143 -10.36 13.37 -1.49
CA GLU A 143 -10.10 11.94 -1.56
C GLU A 143 -10.14 11.27 -0.18
N VAL A 144 -9.47 11.83 0.84
CA VAL A 144 -9.49 11.25 2.19
C VAL A 144 -10.91 11.21 2.75
N LYS A 145 -11.71 12.27 2.52
CA LYS A 145 -13.14 12.30 2.89
C LYS A 145 -13.96 11.21 2.20
N LEU A 146 -13.63 10.85 0.97
CA LEU A 146 -14.27 9.75 0.24
C LEU A 146 -14.01 8.41 0.95
N TRP A 147 -12.75 8.12 1.32
CA TRP A 147 -12.37 6.90 2.03
C TRP A 147 -12.95 6.83 3.45
N GLU A 148 -12.96 7.95 4.19
CA GLU A 148 -13.69 8.09 5.46
C GLU A 148 -15.18 7.75 5.26
N GLY A 149 -15.82 8.31 4.24
CA GLY A 149 -17.22 8.05 3.91
C GLY A 149 -17.51 6.60 3.51
N TYR A 150 -16.56 5.89 2.90
CA TYR A 150 -16.69 4.45 2.65
C TYR A 150 -16.67 3.66 3.96
N LEU A 151 -15.77 4.02 4.87
CA LEU A 151 -15.66 3.35 6.17
C LEU A 151 -16.84 3.64 7.11
N GLN A 152 -17.47 4.81 6.97
CA GLN A 152 -18.73 5.12 7.68
C GLN A 152 -19.91 4.25 7.25
N LYS A 153 -19.90 3.73 6.01
CA LYS A 153 -21.00 2.94 5.45
C LYS A 153 -20.87 1.43 5.69
N THR A 154 -19.69 0.97 6.08
CA THR A 154 -19.46 -0.45 6.41
C THR A 154 -19.69 -0.71 7.88
N SER A 155 -20.24 -1.88 8.20
CA SER A 155 -20.40 -2.36 9.58
C SER A 155 -19.30 -3.35 10.00
N SER A 156 -18.49 -3.84 9.06
CA SER A 156 -17.46 -4.85 9.33
C SER A 156 -16.12 -4.28 9.77
N GLY A 157 -15.89 -2.99 9.49
CA GLY A 157 -14.56 -2.39 9.62
C GLY A 157 -13.58 -2.80 8.51
N PHE A 158 -14.04 -3.44 7.42
CA PHE A 158 -13.25 -3.73 6.22
C PHE A 158 -13.84 -3.04 4.99
N LEU A 159 -12.98 -2.85 3.97
CA LEU A 159 -13.32 -2.04 2.79
C LEU A 159 -14.25 -2.71 1.79
N ALA A 160 -14.34 -4.04 1.78
CA ALA A 160 -15.08 -4.78 0.76
C ALA A 160 -15.79 -6.03 1.33
N GLY A 161 -16.76 -5.80 2.22
CA GLY A 161 -17.60 -6.85 2.77
C GLY A 161 -17.25 -7.22 4.20
N LYS A 162 -17.64 -8.42 4.63
CA LYS A 162 -17.58 -8.84 6.04
C LYS A 162 -16.18 -9.21 6.53
N ASN A 163 -15.29 -9.62 5.63
CA ASN A 163 -13.98 -10.18 5.96
C ASN A 163 -12.86 -9.34 5.35
N PHE A 164 -11.67 -9.45 5.94
CA PHE A 164 -10.44 -8.89 5.38
C PHE A 164 -10.18 -9.45 3.98
N SER A 165 -9.95 -8.57 3.01
CA SER A 165 -9.88 -8.92 1.59
C SER A 165 -8.68 -8.28 0.89
N LEU A 166 -8.51 -8.54 -0.41
CA LEU A 166 -7.51 -7.85 -1.23
C LEU A 166 -7.70 -6.32 -1.24
N ALA A 167 -8.92 -5.81 -1.02
CA ALA A 167 -9.15 -4.38 -0.86
C ALA A 167 -8.33 -3.84 0.32
N ASP A 168 -8.37 -4.52 1.46
CA ASP A 168 -7.64 -4.11 2.66
C ASP A 168 -6.13 -4.30 2.51
N VAL A 169 -5.69 -5.43 1.93
CA VAL A 169 -4.27 -5.67 1.60
C VAL A 169 -3.69 -4.55 0.76
N ILE A 170 -4.46 -4.06 -0.22
CA ILE A 170 -3.99 -3.11 -1.22
C ILE A 170 -4.07 -1.65 -0.76
N VAL A 171 -5.15 -1.30 -0.07
CA VAL A 171 -5.43 0.09 0.36
C VAL A 171 -4.77 0.43 1.68
N PHE A 172 -4.70 -0.51 2.64
CA PHE A 172 -4.15 -0.24 3.97
C PHE A 172 -2.76 0.41 3.94
N PRO A 173 -1.78 -0.05 3.13
CA PRO A 173 -0.47 0.60 3.06
C PRO A 173 -0.51 2.08 2.66
N ALA A 174 -1.47 2.51 1.83
CA ALA A 174 -1.65 3.91 1.46
C ALA A 174 -2.28 4.72 2.62
N ILE A 175 -3.25 4.14 3.33
CA ILE A 175 -3.84 4.77 4.53
C ILE A 175 -2.77 4.94 5.62
N ALA A 176 -2.00 3.90 5.90
CA ALA A 176 -0.88 3.96 6.85
C ALA A 176 0.16 5.03 6.46
N TYR A 177 0.37 5.22 5.15
CA TYR A 177 1.23 6.27 4.62
C TYR A 177 0.71 7.68 4.93
N LEU A 178 -0.61 7.91 4.89
CA LEU A 178 -1.17 9.20 5.29
C LEU A 178 -0.88 9.52 6.76
N TYR A 179 -1.11 8.57 7.66
CA TYR A 179 -0.83 8.76 9.09
C TYR A 179 0.67 8.95 9.36
N ARG A 180 1.52 8.22 8.62
CA ARG A 180 2.98 8.44 8.67
C ARG A 180 3.37 9.87 8.32
N HIS A 181 2.60 10.52 7.45
CA HIS A 181 2.78 11.90 7.01
C HIS A 181 1.86 12.92 7.71
N GLY A 182 1.29 12.53 8.86
CA GLY A 182 0.69 13.48 9.81
C GLY A 182 -0.78 13.76 9.56
N LEU A 183 -1.51 12.88 8.90
CA LEU A 183 -2.96 13.02 8.75
C LEU A 183 -3.66 13.12 10.12
N SER A 184 -4.60 14.07 10.25
CA SER A 184 -5.32 14.30 11.50
C SER A 184 -6.23 13.12 11.86
N GLU A 185 -5.99 12.51 13.02
CA GLU A 185 -6.84 11.42 13.52
C GLU A 185 -8.27 11.88 13.83
N GLU A 186 -8.42 13.08 14.39
CA GLU A 186 -9.71 13.64 14.84
C GLU A 186 -10.64 13.97 13.69
N ARG A 187 -10.11 14.39 12.53
CA ARG A 187 -10.91 14.74 11.34
C ARG A 187 -11.51 13.51 10.64
N TYR A 188 -10.87 12.35 10.79
CA TYR A 188 -11.23 11.12 10.06
C TYR A 188 -11.37 9.94 11.04
N PRO A 189 -12.38 9.97 11.93
CA PRO A 189 -12.49 8.99 13.01
C PRO A 189 -12.66 7.55 12.51
N LYS A 190 -13.40 7.30 11.42
CA LYS A 190 -13.58 5.94 10.89
C LYS A 190 -12.36 5.42 10.16
N LEU A 191 -11.65 6.29 9.45
CA LEU A 191 -10.34 5.97 8.88
C LEU A 191 -9.31 5.68 9.97
N THR A 192 -9.34 6.42 11.07
CA THR A 192 -8.44 6.22 12.21
C THR A 192 -8.73 4.92 12.92
N GLU A 193 -10.01 4.60 13.15
CA GLU A 193 -10.44 3.32 13.70
C GLU A 193 -9.96 2.16 12.82
N TYR A 194 -10.20 2.24 11.50
CA TYR A 194 -9.73 1.26 10.51
C TYR A 194 -8.21 1.07 10.58
N TYR A 195 -7.46 2.17 10.54
CA TYR A 195 -6.00 2.16 10.61
C TYR A 195 -5.52 1.46 11.88
N LYS A 196 -5.95 1.92 13.05
CA LYS A 196 -5.51 1.39 14.36
C LYS A 196 -5.89 -0.08 14.54
N ASN A 197 -7.06 -0.49 14.08
CA ASN A 197 -7.47 -1.89 14.13
C ASN A 197 -6.56 -2.76 13.26
N LEU A 198 -6.31 -2.34 12.01
CA LEU A 198 -5.48 -3.11 11.08
C LEU A 198 -3.99 -3.09 11.42
N MET A 199 -3.45 -2.05 12.06
CA MET A 199 -2.07 -2.07 12.57
C MET A 199 -1.80 -3.28 13.48
N ASN A 200 -2.82 -3.74 14.21
CA ASN A 200 -2.71 -4.87 15.13
C ASN A 200 -2.91 -6.23 14.46
N ARG A 201 -3.30 -6.27 13.18
CA ARG A 201 -3.43 -7.52 12.42
C ARG A 201 -2.06 -8.20 12.30
N PRO A 202 -1.93 -9.52 12.54
CA PRO A 202 -0.63 -10.19 12.56
C PRO A 202 0.22 -9.99 11.31
N SER A 203 -0.36 -10.08 10.12
CA SER A 203 0.33 -9.87 8.83
C SER A 203 0.88 -8.44 8.69
N ILE A 204 0.10 -7.44 9.09
CA ILE A 204 0.49 -6.02 9.04
C ILE A 204 1.57 -5.74 10.08
N LYS A 205 1.42 -6.26 11.30
CA LYS A 205 2.41 -6.09 12.37
C LYS A 205 3.75 -6.74 12.01
N ALA A 206 3.72 -7.92 11.38
CA ALA A 206 4.92 -8.63 10.93
C ALA A 206 5.64 -7.90 9.79
N THR A 207 4.91 -7.16 8.96
CA THR A 207 5.43 -6.48 7.76
C THR A 207 5.60 -4.97 7.93
N TRP A 208 5.42 -4.47 9.15
CA TRP A 208 5.52 -3.04 9.45
C TRP A 208 6.87 -2.46 8.98
N PRO A 209 6.89 -1.34 8.23
CA PRO A 209 8.11 -0.77 7.70
C PRO A 209 9.19 -0.56 8.78
N PRO A 210 10.38 -1.18 8.67
CA PRO A 210 11.40 -1.08 9.71
C PRO A 210 11.88 0.36 9.94
N THR A 211 12.06 1.15 8.87
CA THR A 211 12.53 2.53 9.00
C THR A 211 11.55 3.44 9.74
N TRP A 212 10.25 3.09 9.77
CA TRP A 212 9.24 3.88 10.50
C TRP A 212 9.31 3.67 12.01
N LYS A 213 9.95 2.59 12.48
CA LYS A 213 10.24 2.37 13.90
C LYS A 213 11.42 3.21 14.38
N GLU A 214 12.30 3.57 13.45
CA GLU A 214 13.59 4.22 13.72
C GLU A 214 13.53 5.74 13.50
N THR A 215 12.53 6.23 12.77
CA THR A 215 12.43 7.65 12.39
C THR A 215 11.06 8.21 12.74
N PRO A 216 10.97 9.49 13.17
CA PRO A 216 9.69 10.12 13.51
C PRO A 216 8.80 10.29 12.27
N GLY A 217 7.49 10.39 12.51
CA GLY A 217 6.52 10.78 11.47
C GLY A 217 6.81 12.17 10.90
N GLN A 218 6.17 12.49 9.78
CA GLN A 218 6.23 13.82 9.15
C GLN A 218 4.89 14.54 9.30
N ASP A 219 4.89 15.86 9.15
CA ASP A 219 3.71 16.71 9.36
C ASP A 219 3.15 17.31 8.06
N ILE A 220 3.47 16.70 6.90
CA ILE A 220 3.09 17.23 5.58
C ILE A 220 1.56 17.35 5.43
N LEU A 221 0.82 16.44 6.05
CA LEU A 221 -0.63 16.30 5.93
C LEU A 221 -1.41 16.79 7.16
N LYS A 222 -0.77 17.47 8.12
CA LYS A 222 -1.44 17.95 9.35
C LYS A 222 -2.64 18.87 9.10
N ASP A 223 -2.64 19.55 7.95
CA ASP A 223 -3.69 20.50 7.57
C ASP A 223 -4.81 19.87 6.74
N ILE A 224 -4.64 18.60 6.31
CA ILE A 224 -5.62 17.80 5.56
C ILE A 224 -6.48 17.03 6.56
#